data_AF-A0A160VTV5-F1
#
_entry.id   AF-A0A160VTV5-F1
#
_cell.length_a   1.000
_cell.length_b   1.000
_cell.length_c   1.000
_cell.angle_alpha   90.00
_cell.angle_beta   90.00
_cell.angle_gamma   90.00
#
_symmetry.space_group_name_H-M   'P 1'
#
loop_
_entity.id
_entity.type
_entity.pdbx_description
1 polymer ?
#
loop_
_entity_poly.entity_id
_entity_poly.type
_entity_poly.pdbx_seq_one_letter_code
_entity_poly.pdbx_strand_id
1 'polypeptide(L)'
;MYLKKRHIEILKEMLKTESQAEIETKLPEEFQIRVIELFILGLAEIQGNRIIITEAGRKIVKAAEGLELPDTIADSAVIKMLELLEETGKVPEKWMEILKERKLADENGITEFGRAILEVYRSTHPVVYLTPEIASFLRGMPKIGTLDELITFKNSKAYGDNIINALQAMRLLKISPPTEKGSAFSTTPAAKLALRALSMIPVFARAIVLRKEDFEALKAGRKTGELESMGLVNEKGVTEFGKAISDTYEAMTREEEKVLPIYVLEDEIKVLSAIREIEEKNKTNPDVLPTEKEIREKAGIEDIGELLHLLESKELIERRFVKGRDTYWLTDWGRKALEHGPVSVDAMKAVTYAESGDVPIAEWVIKAQEEGIVRAGVTDKGRFYLKLSREIKRKPYLTRYDAAILAKLPKKKYIHRDELVRLVKDYIGGDEKDIIRAIGEAEAKGFIIELQNGMVKLTELGEKVKSAIESAKLQEIIKVKFSLTPTLFNVLRVIKENIETFNRIWKEKGEARDYKIEEVDVIKKHLSLSEEEIKKALTMLRALGFLGSKSITEAGKIILDAYSL
;
A
#
# COMPACT_ATOMS: atom_id res chain seq x y z
N MET A 1 17.36 -3.44 8.72
CA MET A 1 18.66 -4.06 9.07
C MET A 1 19.76 -3.18 8.52
N TYR A 2 20.92 -3.13 9.19
CA TYR A 2 22.15 -2.53 8.67
C TYR A 2 23.32 -3.42 9.10
N LEU A 3 24.03 -4.04 8.17
CA LEU A 3 25.07 -5.04 8.43
C LEU A 3 26.30 -4.76 7.57
N LYS A 4 27.47 -4.70 8.21
CA LYS A 4 28.78 -4.53 7.59
C LYS A 4 29.64 -5.78 7.73
N LYS A 5 30.69 -5.90 6.91
CA LYS A 5 31.76 -6.90 7.09
C LYS A 5 32.32 -6.87 8.51
N ARG A 6 32.57 -5.68 9.05
CA ARG A 6 33.10 -5.50 10.41
C ARG A 6 32.22 -6.13 11.49
N HIS A 7 30.90 -6.13 11.30
CA HIS A 7 29.98 -6.82 12.21
C HIS A 7 30.24 -8.32 12.25
N ILE A 8 30.45 -8.93 11.09
CA ILE A 8 30.70 -10.37 10.99
C ILE A 8 32.08 -10.73 11.55
N GLU A 9 33.10 -9.89 11.35
CA GLU A 9 34.42 -10.07 11.97
C GLU A 9 34.33 -10.06 13.50
N ILE A 10 33.60 -9.10 14.05
CA ILE A 10 33.35 -8.97 15.49
C ILE A 10 32.57 -10.20 16.01
N LEU A 11 31.51 -10.63 15.32
CA LEU A 11 30.76 -11.85 15.68
C LEU A 11 31.62 -13.11 15.60
N LYS A 12 32.57 -13.20 14.65
CA LYS A 12 33.53 -14.32 14.56
C LYS A 12 34.47 -14.37 15.76
N GLU A 13 34.93 -13.23 16.25
CA GLU A 13 35.73 -13.18 17.48
C GLU A 13 34.91 -13.52 18.73
N MET A 14 33.61 -13.19 18.77
CA MET A 14 32.70 -13.61 19.85
C MET A 14 32.51 -15.12 19.98
N LEU A 15 32.80 -15.89 18.93
CA LEU A 15 32.82 -17.36 19.02
C LEU A 15 34.02 -17.87 19.83
N LYS A 16 35.06 -17.05 20.03
CA LYS A 16 36.31 -17.42 20.67
C LYS A 16 36.43 -16.89 22.10
N THR A 17 35.91 -15.68 22.35
CA THR A 17 35.96 -15.00 23.66
C THR A 17 34.72 -14.14 23.84
N GLU A 18 34.31 -13.93 25.09
CA GLU A 18 33.24 -12.99 25.43
C GLU A 18 33.79 -11.66 25.96
N SER A 19 35.11 -11.53 26.11
CA SER A 19 35.77 -10.33 26.65
C SER A 19 35.76 -9.20 25.63
N GLN A 20 35.05 -8.10 25.94
CA GLN A 20 34.96 -6.95 25.07
C GLN A 20 36.34 -6.33 24.78
N ALA A 21 37.19 -6.21 25.79
CA ALA A 21 38.53 -5.61 25.67
C ALA A 21 39.47 -6.44 24.77
N GLU A 22 39.36 -7.76 24.80
CA GLU A 22 40.15 -8.65 23.94
C GLU A 22 39.75 -8.50 22.47
N ILE A 23 38.45 -8.40 22.19
CA ILE A 23 37.96 -8.22 20.82
C ILE A 23 38.32 -6.82 20.31
N GLU A 24 38.14 -5.78 21.14
CA GLU A 24 38.50 -4.40 20.79
C GLU A 24 39.98 -4.24 20.46
N THR A 25 40.86 -4.92 21.21
CA THR A 25 42.31 -4.89 20.95
C THR A 25 42.66 -5.45 19.56
N LYS A 26 41.94 -6.50 19.12
CA LYS A 26 42.15 -7.09 17.79
C LYS A 26 41.47 -6.28 16.69
N LEU A 27 40.33 -5.67 17.00
CA LEU A 27 39.44 -5.02 16.05
C LEU A 27 39.08 -3.59 16.51
N PRO A 28 40.05 -2.66 16.67
CA PRO A 28 39.82 -1.39 17.38
C PRO A 28 38.96 -0.39 16.60
N GLU A 29 39.03 -0.41 15.27
CA GLU A 29 38.33 0.57 14.43
C GLU A 29 36.81 0.47 14.61
N GLU A 30 36.21 1.58 15.05
CA GLU A 30 34.78 1.78 15.27
C GLU A 30 34.12 0.73 16.19
N PHE A 31 34.90 -0.01 16.97
CA PHE A 31 34.45 -1.21 17.69
C PHE A 31 33.19 -0.98 18.53
N GLN A 32 33.20 0.06 19.36
CA GLN A 32 32.07 0.39 20.25
C GLN A 32 30.78 0.65 19.48
N ILE A 33 30.86 1.37 18.35
CA ILE A 33 29.71 1.66 17.50
C ILE A 33 29.16 0.37 16.89
N ARG A 34 30.04 -0.47 16.36
CA ARG A 34 29.69 -1.75 15.72
C ARG A 34 29.08 -2.74 16.70
N VAL A 35 29.56 -2.75 17.95
CA VAL A 35 28.96 -3.54 19.05
C VAL A 35 27.54 -3.07 19.37
N ILE A 36 27.31 -1.75 19.48
CA ILE A 36 25.97 -1.20 19.71
C ILE A 36 25.03 -1.56 18.55
N GLU A 37 25.49 -1.46 17.31
CA GLU A 37 24.69 -1.84 16.14
C GLU A 37 24.32 -3.34 16.16
N LEU A 38 25.27 -4.23 16.49
CA LEU A 38 25.02 -5.66 16.68
C LEU A 38 23.99 -5.94 17.78
N PHE A 39 24.08 -5.20 18.89
CA PHE A 39 23.11 -5.28 19.99
C PHE A 39 21.72 -4.82 19.56
N ILE A 40 21.61 -3.69 18.86
CA ILE A 40 20.34 -3.17 18.33
C ILE A 40 19.69 -4.18 17.38
N LEU A 41 20.48 -4.86 16.54
CA LEU A 41 20.00 -5.86 15.60
C LEU A 41 19.56 -7.18 16.26
N GLY A 42 19.85 -7.38 17.55
CA GLY A 42 19.62 -8.64 18.26
C GLY A 42 20.61 -9.74 17.87
N LEU A 43 21.78 -9.39 17.34
CA LEU A 43 22.84 -10.34 16.95
C LEU A 43 23.86 -10.59 18.06
N ALA A 44 23.91 -9.69 19.04
CA ALA A 44 24.73 -9.82 20.24
C ALA A 44 23.98 -9.26 21.46
N GLU A 45 24.36 -9.71 22.65
CA GLU A 45 23.94 -9.17 23.94
C GLU A 45 25.12 -8.53 24.66
N ILE A 46 24.88 -7.41 25.33
CA ILE A 46 25.90 -6.70 26.12
C ILE A 46 25.58 -6.92 27.60
N GLN A 47 26.53 -7.50 28.35
CA GLN A 47 26.42 -7.76 29.78
C GLN A 47 27.66 -7.25 30.51
N GLY A 48 27.65 -5.97 30.90
CA GLY A 48 28.83 -5.31 31.47
C GLY A 48 29.98 -5.29 30.46
N ASN A 49 31.12 -5.88 30.83
CA ASN A 49 32.31 -5.99 29.96
C ASN A 49 32.29 -7.26 29.07
N ARG A 50 31.20 -8.04 29.11
CA ARG A 50 31.01 -9.21 28.26
C ARG A 50 30.10 -8.89 27.08
N ILE A 51 30.42 -9.49 25.94
CA ILE A 51 29.57 -9.47 24.76
C ILE A 51 29.34 -10.89 24.25
N ILE A 52 28.07 -11.27 24.16
CA ILE A 52 27.64 -12.65 23.91
C ILE A 52 26.92 -12.70 22.57
N ILE A 53 27.35 -13.61 21.69
CA ILE A 53 26.70 -13.81 20.39
C ILE A 53 25.37 -14.56 20.53
N THR A 54 24.31 -14.05 19.89
CA THR A 54 23.00 -14.70 19.86
C THR A 54 22.93 -15.82 18.81
N GLU A 55 21.88 -16.64 18.83
CA GLU A 55 21.66 -17.66 17.80
C GLU A 55 21.59 -17.05 16.38
N ALA A 56 20.91 -15.91 16.25
CA ALA A 56 20.85 -15.15 15.00
C ALA A 56 22.25 -14.69 14.55
N GLY A 57 23.08 -14.21 15.48
CA GLY A 57 24.47 -13.87 15.21
C GLY A 57 25.29 -15.07 14.71
N ARG A 58 25.16 -16.23 15.37
CA ARG A 58 25.85 -17.48 14.97
C ARG A 58 25.42 -17.92 13.58
N LYS A 59 24.13 -17.81 13.26
CA LYS A 59 23.58 -18.16 11.94
C LYS A 59 24.19 -17.31 10.82
N ILE A 60 24.31 -16.00 11.03
CA ILE A 60 24.98 -15.11 10.06
C ILE A 60 26.45 -15.52 9.88
N VAL A 61 27.19 -15.74 10.97
CA VAL A 61 28.62 -16.10 10.89
C VAL A 61 28.82 -17.39 10.11
N LYS A 62 28.01 -18.41 10.39
CA LYS A 62 28.06 -19.71 9.69
C LYS A 62 27.76 -19.54 8.20
N ALA A 63 26.73 -18.78 7.86
CA ALA A 63 26.35 -18.56 6.46
C ALA A 63 27.37 -17.71 5.68
N ALA A 64 28.20 -16.93 6.38
CA ALA A 64 29.25 -16.10 5.79
C ALA A 64 30.63 -16.78 5.75
N GLU A 65 30.72 -18.06 6.12
CA GLU A 65 31.98 -18.81 6.14
C GLU A 65 32.52 -19.01 4.73
N GLY A 66 33.83 -18.77 4.53
CA GLY A 66 34.48 -18.88 3.23
C GLY A 66 34.15 -17.78 2.21
N LEU A 67 33.28 -16.82 2.55
CA LEU A 67 32.92 -15.72 1.66
C LEU A 67 33.84 -14.51 1.81
N GLU A 68 34.23 -13.92 0.68
CA GLU A 68 34.81 -12.59 0.64
C GLU A 68 33.69 -11.54 0.58
N LEU A 69 33.56 -10.75 1.64
CA LEU A 69 32.44 -9.84 1.86
C LEU A 69 32.84 -8.38 1.59
N PRO A 70 31.96 -7.57 0.98
CA PRO A 70 32.16 -6.13 0.85
C PRO A 70 31.92 -5.40 2.18
N ASP A 71 32.33 -4.13 2.28
CA ASP A 71 32.18 -3.34 3.53
C ASP A 71 30.73 -3.32 4.04
N THR A 72 29.78 -2.91 3.20
CA THR A 72 28.35 -2.94 3.53
C THR A 72 27.70 -4.15 2.87
N ILE A 73 27.11 -5.02 3.69
CA ILE A 73 26.49 -6.28 3.27
C ILE A 73 25.00 -6.11 3.10
N ALA A 74 24.32 -5.56 4.12
CA ALA A 74 22.87 -5.38 4.07
C ALA A 74 22.48 -4.03 4.66
N ASP A 75 21.52 -3.39 4.04
CA ASP A 75 20.83 -2.21 4.53
C ASP A 75 19.33 -2.40 4.22
N SER A 76 18.47 -1.45 4.58
CA SER A 76 17.04 -1.62 4.31
C SER A 76 16.70 -1.71 2.82
N ALA A 77 17.50 -1.10 1.94
CA ALA A 77 17.30 -1.18 0.49
C ALA A 77 17.64 -2.59 -0.03
N VAL A 78 18.75 -3.18 0.41
CA VAL A 78 19.14 -4.55 0.05
C VAL A 78 18.20 -5.60 0.61
N ILE A 79 17.71 -5.42 1.84
CA ILE A 79 16.65 -6.29 2.37
C ILE A 79 15.43 -6.24 1.46
N LYS A 80 15.03 -5.04 1.00
CA LYS A 80 13.90 -4.90 0.10
C LYS A 80 14.13 -5.57 -1.26
N MET A 81 15.34 -5.47 -1.83
CA MET A 81 15.70 -6.19 -3.05
C MET A 81 15.58 -7.71 -2.88
N LEU A 82 16.07 -8.23 -1.75
CA LEU A 82 15.98 -9.66 -1.44
C LEU A 82 14.54 -10.13 -1.25
N GLU A 83 13.71 -9.36 -0.54
CA GLU A 83 12.27 -9.63 -0.40
C GLU A 83 11.58 -9.68 -1.76
N LEU A 84 11.85 -8.72 -2.64
CA LEU A 84 11.26 -8.67 -3.99
C LEU A 84 11.78 -9.80 -4.88
N LEU A 85 13.06 -10.17 -4.79
CA LEU A 85 13.62 -11.30 -5.53
C LEU A 85 13.02 -12.63 -5.06
N GLU A 86 12.84 -12.83 -3.75
CA GLU A 86 12.20 -14.02 -3.19
C GLU A 86 10.72 -14.09 -3.60
N GLU A 87 10.00 -12.96 -3.50
CA GLU A 87 8.57 -12.88 -3.79
C GLU A 87 8.28 -13.07 -5.28
N THR A 88 9.03 -12.40 -6.16
CA THR A 88 8.69 -12.29 -7.59
C THR A 88 9.57 -13.12 -8.50
N GLY A 89 10.70 -13.63 -8.01
CA GLY A 89 11.72 -14.33 -8.80
C GLY A 89 12.55 -13.42 -9.71
N LYS A 90 12.28 -12.10 -9.74
CA LYS A 90 12.96 -11.16 -10.64
C LYS A 90 13.13 -9.77 -10.02
N VAL A 91 14.29 -9.17 -10.23
CA VAL A 91 14.57 -7.76 -9.92
C VAL A 91 15.27 -7.10 -11.12
N PRO A 92 15.30 -5.76 -11.23
CA PRO A 92 16.11 -5.06 -12.21
C PRO A 92 17.58 -5.53 -12.19
N GLU A 93 18.23 -5.54 -13.36
CA GLU A 93 19.61 -6.04 -13.52
C GLU A 93 20.58 -5.34 -12.57
N LYS A 94 20.49 -4.02 -12.46
CA LYS A 94 21.29 -3.21 -11.51
C LYS A 94 21.12 -3.68 -10.05
N TRP A 95 19.93 -4.12 -9.65
CA TRP A 95 19.70 -4.61 -8.29
C TRP A 95 20.29 -6.01 -8.12
N MET A 96 20.18 -6.85 -9.14
CA MET A 96 20.82 -8.17 -9.14
C MET A 96 22.34 -8.06 -9.05
N GLU A 97 22.96 -7.12 -9.75
CA GLU A 97 24.40 -6.82 -9.65
C GLU A 97 24.80 -6.45 -8.22
N ILE A 98 24.07 -5.53 -7.58
CA ILE A 98 24.29 -5.17 -6.17
C ILE A 98 24.19 -6.40 -5.25
N LEU A 99 23.19 -7.26 -5.44
CA LEU A 99 23.03 -8.48 -4.64
C LEU A 99 24.16 -9.49 -4.88
N LYS A 100 24.63 -9.63 -6.12
CA LYS A 100 25.76 -10.51 -6.50
C LYS A 100 27.08 -10.02 -5.90
N GLU A 101 27.36 -8.73 -5.98
CA GLU A 101 28.55 -8.11 -5.35
C GLU A 101 28.58 -8.37 -3.84
N ARG A 102 27.41 -8.34 -3.20
CA ARG A 102 27.25 -8.60 -1.76
C ARG A 102 27.13 -10.09 -1.39
N LYS A 103 27.26 -11.00 -2.36
CA LYS A 103 27.16 -12.47 -2.19
C LYS A 103 25.79 -12.96 -1.71
N LEU A 104 24.74 -12.16 -1.91
CA LEU A 104 23.38 -12.46 -1.44
C LEU A 104 22.51 -13.11 -2.54
N ALA A 105 22.93 -12.98 -3.81
CA ALA A 105 22.32 -13.65 -4.95
C ALA A 105 23.40 -14.11 -5.95
N ASP A 106 23.05 -15.06 -6.81
CA ASP A 106 23.84 -15.55 -7.94
C ASP A 106 22.93 -15.80 -9.16
N GLU A 107 23.44 -16.48 -10.19
CA GLU A 107 22.66 -16.80 -11.41
C GLU A 107 21.44 -17.70 -11.14
N ASN A 108 21.42 -18.41 -10.01
CA ASN A 108 20.33 -19.30 -9.61
C ASN A 108 19.35 -18.61 -8.62
N GLY A 109 19.52 -17.32 -8.33
CA GLY A 109 18.69 -16.55 -7.42
C GLY A 109 19.36 -16.31 -6.07
N ILE A 110 18.60 -16.34 -4.97
CA ILE A 110 19.13 -16.01 -3.63
C ILE A 110 20.08 -17.11 -3.13
N THR A 111 21.28 -16.74 -2.68
CA THR A 111 22.28 -17.67 -2.12
C THR A 111 21.89 -18.14 -0.71
N GLU A 112 22.59 -19.15 -0.16
CA GLU A 112 22.40 -19.53 1.25
C GLU A 112 22.66 -18.37 2.22
N PHE A 113 23.66 -17.53 1.93
CA PHE A 113 23.95 -16.35 2.72
C PHE A 113 22.82 -15.32 2.63
N GLY A 114 22.29 -15.05 1.43
CA GLY A 114 21.13 -14.17 1.24
C GLY A 114 19.88 -14.66 1.98
N ARG A 115 19.60 -15.97 1.93
CA ARG A 115 18.48 -16.58 2.67
C ARG A 115 18.67 -16.46 4.17
N ALA A 116 19.87 -16.71 4.69
CA ALA A 116 20.17 -16.56 6.11
C ALA A 116 19.97 -15.11 6.58
N ILE A 117 20.38 -14.12 5.78
CA ILE A 117 20.16 -12.70 6.08
C ILE A 117 18.66 -12.36 6.15
N LEU A 118 17.86 -12.79 5.16
CA LEU A 118 16.41 -12.58 5.17
C LEU A 118 15.74 -13.26 6.35
N GLU A 119 16.11 -14.50 6.65
CA GLU A 119 15.52 -15.26 7.75
C GLU A 119 15.84 -14.62 9.09
N VAL A 120 17.09 -14.19 9.30
CA VAL A 120 17.48 -13.44 10.49
C VAL A 120 16.73 -12.11 10.56
N TYR A 121 16.59 -11.39 9.45
CA TYR A 121 15.77 -10.17 9.43
C TYR A 121 14.31 -10.43 9.80
N ARG A 122 13.70 -11.53 9.38
CA ARG A 122 12.29 -11.83 9.72
C ARG A 122 12.12 -12.32 11.16
N SER A 123 13.09 -13.07 11.67
CA SER A 123 13.02 -13.71 12.99
C SER A 123 13.54 -12.85 14.14
N THR A 124 14.47 -11.91 13.89
CA THR A 124 14.97 -11.05 14.96
C THR A 124 14.03 -9.90 15.23
N HIS A 125 13.92 -9.55 16.52
CA HIS A 125 13.22 -8.37 16.97
C HIS A 125 14.28 -7.35 17.44
N PRO A 126 14.40 -6.17 16.79
CA PRO A 126 15.39 -5.18 17.19
C PRO A 126 15.15 -4.64 18.61
N VAL A 127 16.21 -4.20 19.26
CA VAL A 127 16.10 -3.47 20.54
C VAL A 127 15.63 -2.04 20.24
N VAL A 128 14.70 -1.51 21.05
CA VAL A 128 14.39 -0.07 21.02
C VAL A 128 15.56 0.65 21.71
N TYR A 129 16.39 1.36 20.94
CA TYR A 129 17.55 2.08 21.43
C TYR A 129 17.46 3.57 21.07
N LEU A 130 16.76 4.35 21.90
CA LEU A 130 16.54 5.78 21.66
C LEU A 130 17.48 6.59 22.56
N THR A 131 18.54 7.18 22.01
CA THR A 131 19.37 8.17 22.70
C THR A 131 18.80 9.59 22.52
N PRO A 132 19.22 10.58 23.33
CA PRO A 132 18.82 11.98 23.12
C PRO A 132 19.11 12.50 21.71
N GLU A 133 20.24 12.11 21.12
CA GLU A 133 20.60 12.48 19.74
C GLU A 133 19.65 11.83 18.71
N ILE A 134 19.41 10.51 18.83
CA ILE A 134 18.47 9.77 17.96
C ILE A 134 17.07 10.37 18.07
N ALA A 135 16.60 10.66 19.29
CA ALA A 135 15.29 11.27 19.52
C ALA A 135 15.21 12.67 18.89
N SER A 136 16.26 13.48 19.02
CA SER A 136 16.34 14.82 18.40
C SER A 136 16.28 14.73 16.88
N PHE A 137 17.10 13.85 16.28
CA PHE A 137 17.12 13.63 14.84
C PHE A 137 15.78 13.11 14.32
N LEU A 138 15.24 12.07 14.97
CA LEU A 138 13.97 11.47 14.59
C LEU A 138 12.83 12.49 14.65
N ARG A 139 12.81 13.40 15.63
CA ARG A 139 11.84 14.52 15.68
C ARG A 139 11.99 15.46 14.49
N GLY A 140 13.22 15.89 14.22
CA GLY A 140 13.50 16.96 13.25
C GLY A 140 13.53 16.53 11.77
N MET A 141 13.88 15.29 11.46
CA MET A 141 14.08 14.83 10.08
C MET A 141 12.78 14.83 9.27
N PRO A 142 12.83 14.94 7.92
CA PRO A 142 11.67 14.64 7.10
C PRO A 142 11.23 13.18 7.32
N LYS A 143 9.93 12.90 7.19
CA LYS A 143 9.35 11.56 7.46
C LYS A 143 9.24 10.68 6.20
N ILE A 144 9.32 11.32 5.05
CA ILE A 144 9.32 10.75 3.70
C ILE A 144 10.04 11.75 2.80
N GLY A 145 10.86 11.28 1.88
CA GLY A 145 11.68 12.12 1.03
C GLY A 145 12.67 11.31 0.21
N THR A 146 13.51 12.00 -0.56
CA THR A 146 14.68 11.38 -1.21
C THR A 146 15.79 11.16 -0.19
N LEU A 147 16.66 10.18 -0.43
CA LEU A 147 17.79 9.90 0.46
C LEU A 147 18.74 11.10 0.55
N ASP A 148 18.93 11.85 -0.54
CA ASP A 148 19.77 13.04 -0.59
C ASP A 148 19.24 14.16 0.32
N GLU A 149 17.92 14.35 0.39
CA GLU A 149 17.29 15.29 1.34
C GLU A 149 17.57 14.89 2.79
N LEU A 150 17.52 13.59 3.11
CA LEU A 150 17.82 13.09 4.45
C LEU A 150 19.28 13.31 4.83
N ILE A 151 20.20 13.00 3.91
CA ILE A 151 21.64 13.20 4.11
C ILE A 151 21.94 14.68 4.29
N THR A 152 21.34 15.55 3.46
CA THR A 152 21.48 17.01 3.56
C THR A 152 20.98 17.50 4.91
N PHE A 153 19.81 17.02 5.37
CA PHE A 153 19.30 17.35 6.69
C PHE A 153 20.27 16.92 7.81
N LYS A 154 20.78 15.68 7.76
CA LYS A 154 21.77 15.15 8.73
C LYS A 154 22.99 16.06 8.82
N ASN A 155 23.57 16.39 7.67
CA ASN A 155 24.81 17.16 7.58
C ASN A 155 24.61 18.62 8.01
N SER A 156 23.47 19.24 7.68
CA SER A 156 23.18 20.63 8.06
C SER A 156 23.11 20.87 9.57
N LYS A 157 22.85 19.82 10.36
CA LYS A 157 22.70 19.87 11.82
C LYS A 157 23.80 19.12 12.56
N ALA A 158 24.86 18.71 11.85
CA ALA A 158 26.04 18.03 12.40
C ALA A 158 25.72 16.79 13.26
N TYR A 159 24.67 16.04 12.87
CA TYR A 159 24.38 14.75 13.51
C TYR A 159 25.43 13.71 13.13
N GLY A 160 25.71 12.77 14.03
CA GLY A 160 26.67 11.70 13.82
C GLY A 160 26.40 10.87 12.56
N ASP A 161 27.47 10.38 11.92
CA ASP A 161 27.38 9.70 10.62
C ASP A 161 26.56 8.40 10.65
N ASN A 162 26.48 7.74 11.81
CA ASN A 162 25.78 6.48 11.97
C ASN A 162 24.30 6.61 12.36
N ILE A 163 23.76 7.84 12.50
CA ILE A 163 22.38 8.03 13.01
C ILE A 163 21.31 7.41 12.09
N ILE A 164 21.51 7.48 10.77
CA ILE A 164 20.64 6.85 9.77
C ILE A 164 20.75 5.32 9.87
N ASN A 165 21.96 4.79 10.08
CA ASN A 165 22.22 3.36 10.23
C ASN A 165 21.52 2.80 11.47
N ALA A 166 21.59 3.52 12.59
CA ALA A 166 20.89 3.17 13.83
C ALA A 166 19.38 3.09 13.62
N LEU A 167 18.76 4.04 12.90
CA LEU A 167 17.33 4.00 12.58
C LEU A 167 16.96 2.81 11.67
N GLN A 168 17.80 2.46 10.70
CA GLN A 168 17.60 1.27 9.86
C GLN A 168 17.77 -0.05 10.64
N ALA A 169 18.68 -0.08 11.62
CA ALA A 169 18.89 -1.22 12.50
C ALA A 169 17.67 -1.45 13.41
N MET A 170 17.13 -0.38 14.00
CA MET A 170 15.89 -0.39 14.79
C MET A 170 14.61 -0.56 13.96
N ARG A 171 14.68 -0.58 12.62
CA ARG A 171 13.51 -0.62 11.71
C ARG A 171 12.56 0.58 11.87
N LEU A 172 13.09 1.73 12.29
CA LEU A 172 12.37 3.00 12.35
C LEU A 172 12.42 3.76 11.00
N LEU A 173 13.37 3.38 10.15
CA LEU A 173 13.59 3.99 8.84
C LEU A 173 13.80 2.88 7.79
N LYS A 174 13.20 3.06 6.62
CA LYS A 174 13.48 2.26 5.42
C LYS A 174 13.97 3.16 4.30
N ILE A 175 14.92 2.65 3.52
CA ILE A 175 15.47 3.23 2.30
C ILE A 175 15.08 2.29 1.16
N SER A 176 14.59 2.85 0.05
CA SER A 176 14.25 2.04 -1.12
C SER A 176 15.49 1.63 -1.90
N PRO A 177 15.40 0.53 -2.68
CA PRO A 177 16.37 0.24 -3.72
C PRO A 177 16.61 1.47 -4.63
N PRO A 178 17.84 1.66 -5.15
CA PRO A 178 18.16 2.78 -6.01
C PRO A 178 17.50 2.62 -7.38
N THR A 179 16.91 3.69 -7.88
CA THR A 179 16.36 3.83 -9.22
C THR A 179 17.15 4.87 -10.01
N GLU A 180 16.68 5.23 -11.21
CA GLU A 180 17.34 6.28 -12.02
C GLU A 180 17.28 7.66 -11.34
N LYS A 181 16.31 7.86 -10.44
CA LYS A 181 16.16 9.08 -9.64
C LYS A 181 16.81 9.00 -8.26
N GLY A 182 17.63 7.99 -8.01
CA GLY A 182 18.29 7.76 -6.72
C GLY A 182 17.46 6.88 -5.80
N SER A 183 17.59 7.05 -4.48
CA SER A 183 16.82 6.31 -3.48
C SER A 183 15.87 7.23 -2.75
N ALA A 184 14.76 6.69 -2.26
CA ALA A 184 13.86 7.37 -1.34
C ALA A 184 13.94 6.74 0.05
N PHE A 185 13.33 7.41 1.02
CA PHE A 185 13.17 6.87 2.37
C PHE A 185 11.78 7.14 2.92
N SER A 186 11.39 6.34 3.91
CA SER A 186 10.20 6.57 4.72
C SER A 186 10.45 6.13 6.17
N THR A 187 9.89 6.89 7.11
CA THR A 187 9.77 6.44 8.50
C THR A 187 8.65 5.40 8.62
N THR A 188 8.85 4.40 9.46
CA THR A 188 7.88 3.30 9.65
C THR A 188 6.75 3.67 10.62
N PRO A 189 5.66 2.90 10.69
CA PRO A 189 4.65 3.05 11.74
C PRO A 189 5.22 2.98 13.16
N ALA A 190 6.21 2.11 13.40
CA ALA A 190 6.95 2.08 14.66
C ALA A 190 7.60 3.43 14.98
N ALA A 191 8.17 4.13 13.99
CA ALA A 191 8.75 5.46 14.20
C ALA A 191 7.71 6.52 14.55
N LYS A 192 6.48 6.41 14.04
CA LYS A 192 5.36 7.30 14.44
C LYS A 192 4.99 7.07 15.91
N LEU A 193 4.96 5.82 16.37
CA LEU A 193 4.71 5.47 17.77
C LEU A 193 5.86 5.94 18.67
N ALA A 194 7.11 5.77 18.24
CA ALA A 194 8.27 6.30 18.93
C ALA A 194 8.18 7.82 19.08
N LEU A 195 7.82 8.54 18.01
CA LEU A 195 7.61 10.00 18.04
C LEU A 195 6.48 10.40 18.99
N ARG A 196 5.38 9.65 19.02
CA ARG A 196 4.29 9.86 19.97
C ARG A 196 4.78 9.68 21.41
N ALA A 197 5.52 8.62 21.71
CA ALA A 197 6.12 8.41 23.02
C ALA A 197 7.06 9.57 23.39
N LEU A 198 7.94 9.96 22.47
CA LEU A 198 8.87 11.07 22.64
C LEU A 198 8.17 12.42 22.86
N SER A 199 6.92 12.60 22.40
CA SER A 199 6.16 13.82 22.65
C SER A 199 5.59 13.93 24.07
N MET A 200 5.54 12.82 24.82
CA MET A 200 5.04 12.77 26.19
C MET A 200 6.07 13.24 27.24
N ILE A 201 7.34 13.36 26.86
CA ILE A 201 8.43 13.77 27.75
C ILE A 201 9.07 15.07 27.24
N PRO A 202 9.07 16.16 28.04
CA PRO A 202 9.62 17.45 27.61
C PRO A 202 11.13 17.40 27.35
N VAL A 203 11.88 16.68 28.21
CA VAL A 203 13.34 16.57 28.13
C VAL A 203 13.74 15.09 28.13
N PHE A 204 14.30 14.67 27.00
CA PHE A 204 14.81 13.32 26.84
C PHE A 204 16.28 13.29 27.29
N ALA A 205 16.50 13.09 28.59
CA ALA A 205 17.82 13.23 29.22
C ALA A 205 18.65 11.94 29.26
N ARG A 206 18.03 10.78 29.04
CA ARG A 206 18.68 9.45 29.15
C ARG A 206 18.28 8.58 27.98
N ALA A 207 19.15 7.63 27.62
CA ALA A 207 18.82 6.63 26.61
C ALA A 207 17.72 5.69 27.11
N ILE A 208 16.83 5.31 26.20
CA ILE A 208 15.85 4.25 26.43
C ILE A 208 16.34 3.02 25.69
N VAL A 209 16.46 1.94 26.43
CA VAL A 209 16.87 0.63 25.93
C VAL A 209 15.78 -0.35 26.34
N LEU A 210 14.99 -0.83 25.38
CA LEU A 210 13.98 -1.85 25.63
C LEU A 210 14.37 -3.13 24.90
N ARG A 211 14.89 -4.10 25.67
CA ARG A 211 15.14 -5.47 25.20
C ARG A 211 13.86 -6.29 25.26
N LYS A 212 13.93 -7.53 24.75
CA LYS A 212 12.81 -8.46 24.78
C LYS A 212 12.34 -8.75 26.20
N GLU A 213 13.27 -8.93 27.13
CA GLU A 213 12.98 -9.25 28.53
C GLU A 213 12.32 -8.06 29.23
N ASP A 214 12.78 -6.84 28.92
CA ASP A 214 12.20 -5.60 29.45
C ASP A 214 10.77 -5.41 28.93
N PHE A 215 10.55 -5.68 27.64
CA PHE A 215 9.25 -5.66 27.01
C PHE A 215 8.29 -6.70 27.62
N GLU A 216 8.75 -7.94 27.80
CA GLU A 216 7.95 -9.00 28.44
C GLU A 216 7.61 -8.66 29.89
N ALA A 217 8.57 -8.09 30.64
CA ALA A 217 8.34 -7.59 31.99
C ALA A 217 7.29 -6.46 32.00
N LEU A 218 7.40 -5.51 31.08
CA LEU A 218 6.47 -4.39 30.91
C LEU A 218 5.06 -4.88 30.59
N LYS A 219 4.92 -5.82 29.64
CA LYS A 219 3.64 -6.43 29.24
C LYS A 219 3.00 -7.23 30.35
N ALA A 220 3.81 -7.91 31.16
CA ALA A 220 3.36 -8.62 32.37
C ALA A 220 3.09 -7.70 33.57
N GLY A 221 3.30 -6.38 33.44
CA GLY A 221 3.14 -5.42 34.52
C GLY A 221 4.16 -5.56 35.65
N ARG A 222 5.28 -6.25 35.39
CA ARG A 222 6.39 -6.42 36.34
C ARG A 222 7.17 -5.12 36.47
N LYS A 223 7.59 -4.82 37.69
CA LYS A 223 8.40 -3.65 38.01
C LYS A 223 9.84 -4.09 38.20
N THR A 224 10.75 -3.51 37.43
CA THR A 224 12.20 -3.66 37.62
C THR A 224 12.80 -2.27 37.84
N GLY A 225 13.93 -2.20 38.54
CA GLY A 225 14.62 -0.93 38.78
C GLY A 225 15.01 -0.23 37.47
N GLU A 226 15.35 -1.00 36.43
CA GLU A 226 15.65 -0.47 35.09
C GLU A 226 14.41 0.18 34.44
N LEU A 227 13.26 -0.51 34.42
CA LEU A 227 12.01 0.03 33.85
C LEU A 227 11.53 1.28 34.60
N GLU A 228 11.67 1.30 35.93
CA GLU A 228 11.31 2.44 36.77
C GLU A 228 12.25 3.62 36.52
N SER A 229 13.56 3.37 36.40
CA SER A 229 14.56 4.41 36.09
C SER A 229 14.37 5.07 34.73
N MET A 230 13.75 4.36 33.78
CA MET A 230 13.37 4.88 32.46
C MET A 230 11.99 5.56 32.45
N GLY A 231 11.25 5.52 33.56
CA GLY A 231 9.90 6.09 33.66
C GLY A 231 8.80 5.28 32.94
N LEU A 232 9.09 4.02 32.57
CA LEU A 232 8.14 3.15 31.87
C LEU A 232 7.12 2.51 32.83
N VAL A 233 7.49 2.37 34.10
CA VAL A 233 6.62 1.90 35.18
C VAL A 233 6.71 2.84 36.38
N ASN A 234 5.66 2.87 37.19
CA ASN A 234 5.60 3.59 38.46
C ASN A 234 4.81 2.77 39.51
N GLU A 235 4.52 3.39 40.66
CA GLU A 235 3.71 2.78 41.73
C GLU A 235 2.34 2.25 41.25
N LYS A 236 1.72 2.92 40.29
CA LYS A 236 0.40 2.55 39.72
C LYS A 236 0.47 1.50 38.60
N GLY A 237 1.67 1.10 38.16
CA GLY A 237 1.89 0.13 37.09
C GLY A 237 2.58 0.74 35.86
N VAL A 238 2.28 0.23 34.67
CA VAL A 238 2.86 0.73 33.41
C VAL A 238 2.34 2.13 33.09
N THR A 239 3.24 3.09 32.86
CA THR A 239 2.90 4.48 32.53
C THR A 239 2.37 4.59 31.09
N GLU A 240 1.72 5.71 30.73
CA GLU A 240 1.34 5.95 29.33
C GLU A 240 2.56 6.00 28.40
N PHE A 241 3.67 6.53 28.91
CA PHE A 241 4.95 6.50 28.22
C PHE A 241 5.47 5.07 28.03
N GLY A 242 5.41 4.25 29.08
CA GLY A 242 5.70 2.82 29.03
C GLY A 242 4.87 2.10 27.97
N LYS A 243 3.55 2.33 27.94
CA LYS A 243 2.67 1.77 26.90
C LYS A 243 3.09 2.22 25.50
N ALA A 244 3.36 3.50 25.28
CA ALA A 244 3.74 4.00 23.96
C ALA A 244 5.10 3.43 23.47
N ILE A 245 6.07 3.22 24.37
CA ILE A 245 7.34 2.55 24.07
C ILE A 245 7.13 1.05 23.81
N SER A 246 6.23 0.40 24.56
CA SER A 246 5.81 -0.99 24.32
C SER A 246 5.16 -1.16 22.94
N ASP A 247 4.24 -0.26 22.57
CA ASP A 247 3.57 -0.27 21.26
C ASP A 247 4.59 -0.06 20.12
N THR A 248 5.60 0.79 20.37
CA THR A 248 6.71 1.01 19.43
C THR A 248 7.48 -0.29 19.17
N TYR A 249 7.81 -1.03 20.23
CA TYR A 249 8.47 -2.34 20.14
C TYR A 249 7.61 -3.31 19.31
N GLU A 250 6.34 -3.53 19.68
CA GLU A 250 5.44 -4.43 18.94
C GLU A 250 5.33 -4.07 17.44
N ALA A 251 5.29 -2.77 17.11
CA ALA A 251 5.17 -2.30 15.73
C ALA A 251 6.42 -2.50 14.87
N MET A 252 7.61 -2.73 15.46
CA MET A 252 8.86 -2.91 14.68
C MET A 252 8.87 -4.18 13.81
N THR A 253 8.06 -5.18 14.17
CA THR A 253 7.94 -6.45 13.43
C THR A 253 6.51 -6.75 12.99
N ARG A 254 5.57 -5.82 13.19
CA ARG A 254 4.18 -5.99 12.78
C ARG A 254 4.07 -5.87 11.26
N GLU A 255 3.38 -6.83 10.64
CA GLU A 255 2.92 -6.69 9.26
C GLU A 255 1.73 -5.73 9.23
N GLU A 256 1.83 -4.69 8.41
CA GLU A 256 0.76 -3.71 8.27
C GLU A 256 -0.12 -4.04 7.08
N GLU A 257 -1.41 -3.72 7.20
CA GLU A 257 -2.35 -3.86 6.11
C GLU A 257 -1.97 -2.92 4.97
N LYS A 258 -1.91 -3.46 3.75
CA LYS A 258 -1.59 -2.68 2.56
C LYS A 258 -2.74 -1.73 2.22
N VAL A 259 -2.43 -0.44 2.18
CA VAL A 259 -3.37 0.58 1.68
C VAL A 259 -3.18 0.71 0.18
N LEU A 260 -4.25 0.55 -0.60
CA LEU A 260 -4.21 0.73 -2.05
C LEU A 260 -4.46 2.21 -2.41
N PRO A 261 -3.74 2.78 -3.38
CA PRO A 261 -3.85 4.20 -3.69
C PRO A 261 -5.21 4.55 -4.28
N ILE A 262 -5.75 5.73 -3.92
CA ILE A 262 -6.87 6.37 -4.63
C ILE A 262 -6.46 7.78 -5.00
N TYR A 263 -6.76 8.15 -6.22
CA TYR A 263 -6.34 9.41 -6.82
C TYR A 263 -7.47 10.01 -7.69
N VAL A 264 -7.33 11.29 -8.02
CA VAL A 264 -8.32 12.06 -8.79
C VAL A 264 -7.57 12.94 -9.77
N LEU A 265 -7.78 12.77 -11.07
CA LEU A 265 -7.09 13.51 -12.12
C LEU A 265 -7.74 14.87 -12.42
N GLU A 266 -7.06 15.69 -13.22
CA GLU A 266 -7.54 17.03 -13.59
C GLU A 266 -8.93 17.02 -14.24
N ASP A 267 -9.18 16.08 -15.16
CA ASP A 267 -10.49 16.00 -15.83
C ASP A 267 -11.60 15.55 -14.86
N GLU A 268 -11.27 14.70 -13.89
CA GLU A 268 -12.20 14.34 -12.81
C GLU A 268 -12.53 15.56 -11.93
N ILE A 269 -11.54 16.41 -11.60
CA ILE A 269 -11.75 17.67 -10.87
C ILE A 269 -12.63 18.65 -11.68
N LYS A 270 -12.45 18.74 -13.00
CA LYS A 270 -13.30 19.57 -13.87
C LYS A 270 -14.75 19.12 -13.83
N VAL A 271 -15.00 17.80 -13.90
CA VAL A 271 -16.36 17.24 -13.80
C VAL A 271 -16.97 17.51 -12.43
N LEU A 272 -16.23 17.28 -11.34
CA LEU A 272 -16.70 17.59 -9.98
C LEU A 272 -17.04 19.09 -9.82
N SER A 273 -16.22 19.97 -10.40
CA SER A 273 -16.44 21.43 -10.36
C SER A 273 -17.70 21.83 -11.12
N ALA A 274 -17.91 21.25 -12.30
CA ALA A 274 -19.12 21.46 -13.09
C ALA A 274 -20.38 21.03 -12.31
N ILE A 275 -20.34 19.86 -11.65
CA ILE A 275 -21.44 19.41 -10.79
C ILE A 275 -21.69 20.41 -9.66
N ARG A 276 -20.65 20.85 -8.93
CA ARG A 276 -20.79 21.84 -7.85
C ARG A 276 -21.48 23.11 -8.32
N GLU A 277 -21.07 23.65 -9.45
CA GLU A 277 -21.66 24.87 -9.99
C GLU A 277 -23.13 24.69 -10.39
N ILE A 278 -23.49 23.52 -10.90
CA ILE A 278 -24.89 23.17 -11.21
C ILE A 278 -25.70 23.01 -9.92
N GLU A 279 -25.14 22.38 -8.87
CA GLU A 279 -25.77 22.27 -7.54
C GLU A 279 -26.07 23.66 -6.94
N GLU A 280 -25.12 24.59 -7.01
CA GLU A 280 -25.32 25.96 -6.51
C GLU A 280 -26.40 26.71 -7.31
N LYS A 281 -26.46 26.52 -8.63
CA LYS A 281 -27.56 27.06 -9.45
C LYS A 281 -28.90 26.41 -9.14
N ASN A 282 -28.92 25.11 -8.82
CA ASN A 282 -30.14 24.39 -8.47
C ASN A 282 -30.83 24.99 -7.23
N LYS A 283 -30.06 25.53 -6.27
CA LYS A 283 -30.59 26.21 -5.08
C LYS A 283 -31.44 27.43 -5.40
N THR A 284 -31.12 28.14 -6.49
CA THR A 284 -31.86 29.34 -6.94
C THR A 284 -32.84 29.03 -8.08
N ASN A 285 -32.57 28.00 -8.88
CA ASN A 285 -33.42 27.50 -9.95
C ASN A 285 -33.51 25.96 -9.91
N PRO A 286 -34.55 25.39 -9.26
CA PRO A 286 -34.68 23.94 -9.10
C PRO A 286 -34.81 23.11 -10.39
N ASP A 287 -34.96 23.74 -11.56
CA ASP A 287 -35.05 23.05 -12.85
C ASP A 287 -33.69 22.80 -13.52
N VAL A 288 -32.65 23.50 -13.06
CA VAL A 288 -31.26 23.26 -13.46
C VAL A 288 -30.74 22.07 -12.67
N LEU A 289 -30.51 20.94 -13.34
CA LEU A 289 -30.19 19.67 -12.69
C LEU A 289 -28.88 19.11 -13.24
N PRO A 290 -28.01 18.50 -12.42
CA PRO A 290 -26.72 17.98 -12.86
C PRO A 290 -26.88 16.70 -13.70
N THR A 291 -27.44 16.83 -14.89
CA THR A 291 -27.62 15.78 -15.89
C THR A 291 -26.32 15.63 -16.67
N GLU A 292 -26.12 14.47 -17.30
CA GLU A 292 -24.93 14.23 -18.14
C GLU A 292 -24.73 15.34 -19.17
N LYS A 293 -25.81 15.80 -19.82
CA LYS A 293 -25.77 16.88 -20.80
C LYS A 293 -25.30 18.20 -20.20
N GLU A 294 -25.89 18.63 -19.09
CA GLU A 294 -25.53 19.90 -18.43
C GLU A 294 -24.08 19.88 -17.93
N ILE A 295 -23.64 18.75 -17.36
CA ILE A 295 -22.26 18.59 -16.89
C ILE A 295 -21.29 18.59 -18.08
N ARG A 296 -21.62 17.91 -19.19
CA ARG A 296 -20.81 17.90 -20.42
C ARG A 296 -20.57 19.31 -20.97
N GLU A 297 -21.66 20.08 -21.13
CA GLU A 297 -21.61 21.46 -21.62
C GLU A 297 -20.78 22.35 -20.69
N LYS A 298 -20.91 22.14 -19.38
CA LYS A 298 -20.23 22.96 -18.37
C LYS A 298 -18.75 22.61 -18.19
N ALA A 299 -18.40 21.33 -18.23
CA ALA A 299 -17.03 20.85 -18.08
C ALA A 299 -16.19 21.00 -19.35
N GLY A 300 -16.85 21.09 -20.52
CA GLY A 300 -16.16 21.18 -21.82
C GLY A 300 -15.44 19.88 -22.21
N ILE A 301 -15.97 18.73 -21.79
CA ILE A 301 -15.41 17.40 -22.06
C ILE A 301 -16.40 16.64 -22.94
N GLU A 302 -15.97 16.14 -24.09
CA GLU A 302 -16.87 15.46 -25.03
C GLU A 302 -17.42 14.14 -24.46
N ASP A 303 -16.54 13.28 -23.94
CA ASP A 303 -16.88 11.94 -23.44
C ASP A 303 -16.89 11.89 -21.91
N ILE A 304 -17.99 12.36 -21.33
CA ILE A 304 -18.14 12.47 -19.86
C ILE A 304 -18.66 11.18 -19.20
N GLY A 305 -19.28 10.26 -19.96
CA GLY A 305 -19.93 9.07 -19.40
C GLY A 305 -18.94 8.16 -18.65
N GLU A 306 -17.72 8.00 -19.17
CA GLU A 306 -16.64 7.27 -18.51
C GLU A 306 -16.22 7.91 -17.19
N LEU A 307 -16.08 9.24 -17.18
CA LEU A 307 -15.69 9.98 -15.98
C LEU A 307 -16.77 9.91 -14.91
N LEU A 308 -18.05 9.96 -15.29
CA LEU A 308 -19.16 9.83 -14.33
C LEU A 308 -19.18 8.45 -13.69
N HIS A 309 -19.03 7.38 -14.47
CA HIS A 309 -18.93 6.02 -13.90
C HIS A 309 -17.69 5.83 -13.03
N LEU A 310 -16.55 6.43 -13.42
CA LEU A 310 -15.33 6.38 -12.62
C LEU A 310 -15.49 7.12 -11.29
N LEU A 311 -16.00 8.35 -11.31
CA LEU A 311 -16.27 9.15 -10.12
C LEU A 311 -17.29 8.50 -9.19
N GLU A 312 -18.34 7.87 -9.76
CA GLU A 312 -19.31 7.09 -8.99
C GLU A 312 -18.64 5.87 -8.34
N SER A 313 -17.73 5.21 -9.07
CA SER A 313 -16.97 4.06 -8.56
C SER A 313 -16.05 4.40 -7.38
N LYS A 314 -15.55 5.65 -7.39
CA LYS A 314 -14.76 6.27 -6.32
C LYS A 314 -15.64 7.01 -5.30
N GLU A 315 -16.95 6.78 -5.25
CA GLU A 315 -17.89 7.45 -4.31
C GLU A 315 -17.76 8.98 -4.22
N LEU A 316 -17.21 9.64 -5.23
CA LEU A 316 -17.08 11.11 -5.27
C LEU A 316 -18.37 11.76 -5.72
N ILE A 317 -19.17 11.00 -6.47
CA ILE A 317 -20.53 11.38 -6.87
C ILE A 317 -21.51 10.25 -6.59
N GLU A 318 -22.79 10.61 -6.58
CA GLU A 318 -23.92 9.69 -6.51
C GLU A 318 -24.91 9.98 -7.66
N ARG A 319 -25.43 8.91 -8.27
CA ARG A 319 -26.49 9.01 -9.28
C ARG A 319 -27.87 8.98 -8.60
N ARG A 320 -28.76 9.89 -9.01
CA ARG A 320 -30.14 9.99 -8.52
C ARG A 320 -31.12 10.22 -9.68
N PHE A 321 -32.32 9.68 -9.57
CA PHE A 321 -33.42 9.95 -10.51
C PHE A 321 -34.32 11.07 -9.98
N VAL A 322 -34.21 12.27 -10.54
CA VAL A 322 -34.88 13.49 -10.06
C VAL A 322 -35.66 14.12 -11.22
N LYS A 323 -36.94 14.44 -11.00
CA LYS A 323 -37.84 15.05 -12.00
C LYS A 323 -37.82 14.32 -13.37
N GLY A 324 -37.77 12.99 -13.36
CA GLY A 324 -37.78 12.19 -14.57
C GLY A 324 -36.44 12.12 -15.32
N ARG A 325 -35.34 12.61 -14.72
CA ARG A 325 -34.00 12.63 -15.33
C ARG A 325 -32.98 11.97 -14.42
N ASP A 326 -31.98 11.34 -15.04
CA ASP A 326 -30.77 10.91 -14.35
C ASP A 326 -29.87 12.10 -14.03
N THR A 327 -29.47 12.22 -12.78
CA THR A 327 -28.71 13.35 -12.23
C THR A 327 -27.55 12.85 -11.37
N TYR A 328 -26.49 13.64 -11.26
CA TYR A 328 -25.26 13.29 -10.56
C TYR A 328 -24.93 14.35 -9.51
N TRP A 329 -24.74 13.95 -8.26
CA TRP A 329 -24.57 14.87 -7.13
C TRP A 329 -23.26 14.59 -6.42
N LEU A 330 -22.63 15.62 -5.85
CA LEU A 330 -21.41 15.48 -5.07
C LEU A 330 -21.71 14.81 -3.73
N THR A 331 -20.86 13.84 -3.38
CA THR A 331 -20.77 13.34 -2.01
C THR A 331 -19.87 14.26 -1.17
N ASP A 332 -19.79 14.00 0.14
CA ASP A 332 -18.84 14.71 1.01
C ASP A 332 -17.38 14.48 0.59
N TRP A 333 -17.08 13.28 0.07
CA TRP A 333 -15.76 12.99 -0.50
C TRP A 333 -15.49 13.81 -1.76
N GLY A 334 -16.47 13.91 -2.67
CA GLY A 334 -16.35 14.72 -3.89
C GLY A 334 -16.12 16.20 -3.59
N ARG A 335 -16.84 16.76 -2.60
CA ARG A 335 -16.65 18.16 -2.17
C ARG A 335 -15.24 18.41 -1.63
N LYS A 336 -14.74 17.55 -0.75
CA LYS A 336 -13.38 17.69 -0.19
C LYS A 336 -12.29 17.43 -1.24
N ALA A 337 -12.51 16.53 -2.19
CA ALA A 337 -11.57 16.31 -3.29
C ALA A 337 -11.38 17.59 -4.14
N LEU A 338 -12.45 18.37 -4.35
CA LEU A 338 -12.35 19.67 -5.03
C LEU A 338 -11.51 20.70 -4.26
N GLU A 339 -11.60 20.72 -2.92
CA GLU A 339 -10.79 21.62 -2.08
C GLU A 339 -9.30 21.28 -2.16
N HIS A 340 -8.98 19.99 -2.29
CA HIS A 340 -7.62 19.49 -2.31
C HIS A 340 -6.99 19.42 -3.72
N GLY A 341 -7.81 19.35 -4.77
CA GLY A 341 -7.36 19.31 -6.17
C GLY A 341 -6.79 17.94 -6.59
N PRO A 342 -6.24 17.86 -7.82
CA PRO A 342 -5.89 16.60 -8.45
C PRO A 342 -4.64 15.95 -7.85
N VAL A 343 -4.56 14.63 -7.97
CA VAL A 343 -3.45 13.77 -7.53
C VAL A 343 -3.32 12.58 -8.48
N SER A 344 -2.11 12.13 -8.75
CA SER A 344 -1.81 10.92 -9.53
C SER A 344 -1.64 9.66 -8.67
N VAL A 345 -1.73 8.50 -9.32
CA VAL A 345 -1.49 7.20 -8.65
C VAL A 345 -0.07 7.11 -8.07
N ASP A 346 0.93 7.60 -8.80
CA ASP A 346 2.34 7.53 -8.39
C ASP A 346 2.62 8.40 -7.17
N ALA A 347 2.03 9.61 -7.12
CA ALA A 347 2.09 10.45 -5.92
C ALA A 347 1.44 9.76 -4.70
N MET A 348 0.33 9.05 -4.90
CA MET A 348 -0.34 8.32 -3.82
C MET A 348 0.40 7.05 -3.38
N LYS A 349 1.14 6.39 -4.27
CA LYS A 349 2.03 5.28 -3.91
C LYS A 349 3.06 5.71 -2.87
N ALA A 350 3.61 6.93 -2.99
CA ALA A 350 4.56 7.46 -2.01
C ALA A 350 4.02 7.37 -0.57
N VAL A 351 2.77 7.79 -0.37
CA VAL A 351 2.14 7.84 0.95
C VAL A 351 1.60 6.49 1.38
N THR A 352 0.96 5.75 0.48
CA THR A 352 0.34 4.45 0.81
C THR A 352 1.36 3.37 1.14
N TYR A 353 2.50 3.33 0.44
CA TYR A 353 3.61 2.44 0.78
C TYR A 353 4.19 2.78 2.16
N ALA A 354 4.46 4.06 2.42
CA ALA A 354 4.96 4.51 3.72
C ALA A 354 3.98 4.20 4.87
N GLU A 355 2.67 4.35 4.63
CA GLU A 355 1.65 4.01 5.61
C GLU A 355 1.58 2.52 5.91
N SER A 356 1.79 1.68 4.88
CA SER A 356 1.80 0.21 4.98
C SER A 356 3.12 -0.35 5.54
N GLY A 357 3.94 0.49 6.17
CA GLY A 357 5.24 0.09 6.72
C GLY A 357 6.29 -0.28 5.67
N ASP A 358 6.07 0.06 4.41
CA ASP A 358 7.00 -0.17 3.30
C ASP A 358 7.66 1.13 2.84
N VAL A 359 8.53 1.06 1.84
CA VAL A 359 9.25 2.22 1.30
C VAL A 359 8.89 2.47 -0.17
N PRO A 360 8.53 3.71 -0.55
CA PRO A 360 8.33 4.06 -1.94
C PRO A 360 9.65 4.24 -2.70
N ILE A 361 9.63 4.09 -4.02
CA ILE A 361 10.77 4.45 -4.88
C ILE A 361 10.90 5.97 -5.05
N ALA A 362 12.07 6.43 -5.49
CA ALA A 362 12.37 7.86 -5.61
C ALA A 362 11.41 8.60 -6.57
N GLU A 363 11.05 7.98 -7.69
CA GLU A 363 10.12 8.53 -8.68
C GLU A 363 8.75 8.88 -8.06
N TRP A 364 8.21 8.00 -7.22
CA TRP A 364 6.92 8.21 -6.55
C TRP A 364 7.02 9.35 -5.53
N VAL A 365 8.11 9.43 -4.78
CA VAL A 365 8.32 10.51 -3.80
C VAL A 365 8.46 11.86 -4.48
N ILE A 366 9.26 11.95 -5.55
CA ILE A 366 9.42 13.17 -6.34
C ILE A 366 8.06 13.61 -6.88
N LYS A 367 7.27 12.68 -7.42
CA LYS A 367 5.91 12.99 -7.91
C LYS A 367 4.99 13.49 -6.80
N ALA A 368 5.06 12.88 -5.62
CA ALA A 368 4.29 13.32 -4.47
C ALA A 368 4.70 14.71 -3.95
N GLN A 369 5.98 15.08 -4.08
CA GLN A 369 6.47 16.42 -3.77
C GLN A 369 5.98 17.46 -4.78
N GLU A 370 6.07 17.15 -6.08
CA GLU A 370 5.54 18.01 -7.16
C GLU A 370 4.05 18.31 -6.97
N GLU A 371 3.26 17.31 -6.59
CA GLU A 371 1.81 17.43 -6.42
C GLU A 371 1.38 17.93 -5.02
N GLY A 372 2.35 18.24 -4.15
CA GLY A 372 2.11 18.78 -2.81
C GLY A 372 1.49 17.78 -1.81
N ILE A 373 1.61 16.48 -2.08
CA ILE A 373 1.17 15.38 -1.22
C ILE A 373 2.19 15.11 -0.11
N VAL A 374 3.46 15.34 -0.41
CA VAL A 374 4.60 15.18 0.49
C VAL A 374 5.42 16.47 0.55
N ARG A 375 5.88 16.83 1.75
CA ARG A 375 6.95 17.81 2.00
C ARG A 375 7.95 17.22 3.00
N ALA A 376 8.03 17.77 4.21
CA ALA A 376 8.76 17.14 5.33
C ALA A 376 8.04 15.91 5.92
N GLY A 377 6.85 15.59 5.39
CA GLY A 377 5.97 14.52 5.79
C GLY A 377 4.72 14.56 4.92
N VAL A 378 3.73 13.73 5.24
CA VAL A 378 2.44 13.75 4.53
C VAL A 378 1.71 15.07 4.83
N THR A 379 1.36 15.82 3.77
CA THR A 379 0.62 17.09 3.88
C THR A 379 -0.86 16.85 4.20
N ASP A 380 -1.63 17.90 4.47
CA ASP A 380 -3.08 17.76 4.67
C ASP A 380 -3.80 17.21 3.44
N LYS A 381 -3.33 17.58 2.24
CA LYS A 381 -3.77 16.99 0.97
C LYS A 381 -3.49 15.49 0.94
N GLY A 382 -2.27 15.07 1.28
CA GLY A 382 -1.92 13.65 1.34
C GLY A 382 -2.69 12.87 2.41
N ARG A 383 -2.94 13.48 3.58
CA ARG A 383 -3.74 12.87 4.65
C ARG A 383 -5.19 12.66 4.23
N PHE A 384 -5.78 13.63 3.52
CA PHE A 384 -7.12 13.50 2.97
C PHE A 384 -7.22 12.30 2.01
N TYR A 385 -6.34 12.23 1.01
CA TYR A 385 -6.38 11.13 0.03
C TYR A 385 -6.00 9.77 0.64
N LEU A 386 -5.12 9.75 1.65
CA LEU A 386 -4.83 8.54 2.41
C LEU A 386 -6.06 8.06 3.21
N LYS A 387 -6.79 8.99 3.84
CA LYS A 387 -8.05 8.69 4.52
C LYS A 387 -9.09 8.16 3.52
N LEU A 388 -9.24 8.81 2.38
CA LEU A 388 -10.10 8.35 1.28
C LEU A 388 -9.73 6.92 0.85
N SER A 389 -8.45 6.63 0.65
CA SER A 389 -7.95 5.32 0.24
C SER A 389 -8.30 4.18 1.21
N ARG A 390 -8.43 4.50 2.51
CA ARG A 390 -8.78 3.57 3.60
C ARG A 390 -10.28 3.36 3.76
N GLU A 391 -11.05 4.43 3.67
CA GLU A 391 -12.45 4.44 4.09
C GLU A 391 -13.45 4.24 2.95
N ILE A 392 -13.02 4.44 1.70
CA ILE A 392 -13.94 4.36 0.56
C ILE A 392 -14.41 2.94 0.31
N LYS A 393 -15.65 2.81 -0.16
CA LYS A 393 -16.13 1.55 -0.74
C LYS A 393 -15.91 1.59 -2.25
N ARG A 394 -14.89 0.87 -2.72
CA ARG A 394 -14.61 0.74 -4.16
C ARG A 394 -15.79 0.04 -4.84
N LYS A 395 -16.60 0.77 -5.61
CA LYS A 395 -17.76 0.16 -6.28
C LYS A 395 -17.34 -0.53 -7.59
N PRO A 396 -18.12 -1.50 -8.06
CA PRO A 396 -17.77 -2.27 -9.25
C PRO A 396 -17.79 -1.40 -10.52
N TYR A 397 -16.64 -1.33 -11.17
CA TYR A 397 -16.49 -0.64 -12.44
C TYR A 397 -15.37 -1.28 -13.27
N LEU A 398 -15.70 -1.73 -14.47
CA LEU A 398 -14.79 -2.40 -15.38
C LEU A 398 -14.91 -1.79 -16.78
N THR A 399 -13.81 -1.22 -17.25
CA THR A 399 -13.61 -0.79 -18.63
C THR A 399 -13.10 -1.96 -19.48
N ARG A 400 -13.05 -1.77 -20.80
CA ARG A 400 -12.39 -2.72 -21.70
C ARG A 400 -10.92 -2.95 -21.35
N TYR A 401 -10.21 -1.91 -20.91
CA TYR A 401 -8.79 -1.99 -20.55
C TYR A 401 -8.61 -2.78 -19.25
N ASP A 402 -9.46 -2.55 -18.24
CA ASP A 402 -9.43 -3.33 -16.98
C ASP A 402 -9.64 -4.81 -17.27
N ALA A 403 -10.61 -5.16 -18.12
CA ALA A 403 -10.88 -6.54 -18.50
C ALA A 403 -9.70 -7.18 -19.25
N ALA A 404 -9.05 -6.43 -20.15
CA ALA A 404 -7.85 -6.89 -20.86
C ALA A 404 -6.66 -7.09 -19.90
N ILE A 405 -6.41 -6.14 -18.99
CA ILE A 405 -5.38 -6.22 -17.95
C ILE A 405 -5.59 -7.47 -17.09
N LEU A 406 -6.81 -7.63 -16.56
CA LEU A 406 -7.18 -8.79 -15.75
C LEU A 406 -7.05 -10.11 -16.54
N ALA A 407 -7.44 -10.14 -17.81
CA ALA A 407 -7.31 -11.33 -18.64
C ALA A 407 -5.84 -11.73 -18.87
N LYS A 408 -4.94 -10.76 -19.07
CA LYS A 408 -3.51 -11.00 -19.34
C LYS A 408 -2.68 -11.24 -18.08
N LEU A 409 -3.11 -10.74 -16.93
CA LEU A 409 -2.43 -11.02 -15.66
C LEU A 409 -2.62 -12.48 -15.23
N PRO A 410 -1.54 -13.21 -14.90
CA PRO A 410 -1.65 -14.57 -14.39
C PRO A 410 -2.12 -14.59 -12.92
N LYS A 411 -2.93 -15.58 -12.55
CA LYS A 411 -3.33 -15.80 -11.13
C LYS A 411 -2.14 -16.26 -10.31
N LYS A 412 -2.01 -15.76 -9.07
CA LYS A 412 -0.95 -16.11 -8.11
C LYS A 412 0.49 -16.00 -8.66
N LYS A 413 0.70 -15.18 -9.69
CA LYS A 413 2.00 -14.94 -10.33
C LYS A 413 2.16 -13.46 -10.60
N TYR A 414 3.37 -13.10 -11.03
CA TYR A 414 3.79 -11.74 -11.30
C TYR A 414 4.11 -11.57 -12.79
N ILE A 415 3.94 -10.35 -13.30
CA ILE A 415 4.40 -9.96 -14.63
C ILE A 415 5.03 -8.57 -14.55
N HIS A 416 6.06 -8.30 -15.35
CA HIS A 416 6.60 -6.95 -15.42
C HIS A 416 5.61 -5.99 -16.08
N ARG A 417 5.48 -4.76 -15.60
CA ARG A 417 4.55 -3.75 -16.13
C ARG A 417 4.69 -3.56 -17.63
N ASP A 418 5.91 -3.42 -18.15
CA ASP A 418 6.14 -3.23 -19.60
C ASP A 418 5.75 -4.45 -20.44
N GLU A 419 5.81 -5.65 -19.87
CA GLU A 419 5.32 -6.85 -20.53
C GLU A 419 3.79 -6.88 -20.54
N LEU A 420 3.15 -6.54 -19.41
CA LEU A 420 1.70 -6.41 -19.33
C LEU A 420 1.16 -5.37 -20.33
N VAL A 421 1.82 -4.21 -20.43
CA VAL A 421 1.48 -3.16 -21.41
C VAL A 421 1.49 -3.72 -22.83
N ARG A 422 2.56 -4.44 -23.22
CA ARG A 422 2.67 -5.09 -24.53
C ARG A 422 1.55 -6.10 -24.76
N LEU A 423 1.31 -7.01 -23.80
CA LEU A 423 0.27 -8.03 -23.91
C LEU A 423 -1.15 -7.45 -24.03
N VAL A 424 -1.43 -6.33 -23.36
CA VAL A 424 -2.73 -5.65 -23.46
C VAL A 424 -2.85 -4.95 -24.81
N LYS A 425 -1.79 -4.26 -25.26
CA LYS A 425 -1.74 -3.58 -26.56
C LYS A 425 -1.95 -4.57 -27.71
N ASP A 426 -1.29 -5.73 -27.67
CA ASP A 426 -1.44 -6.77 -28.68
C ASP A 426 -2.84 -7.39 -28.68
N TYR A 427 -3.57 -7.31 -27.56
CA TYR A 427 -4.88 -7.94 -27.41
C TYR A 427 -6.05 -7.05 -27.83
N ILE A 428 -6.01 -5.76 -27.48
CA ILE A 428 -7.13 -4.82 -27.72
C ILE A 428 -6.73 -3.53 -28.44
N GLY A 429 -5.45 -3.37 -28.80
CA GLY A 429 -4.90 -2.14 -29.38
C GLY A 429 -4.82 -0.99 -28.36
N GLY A 430 -4.72 0.23 -28.88
CA GLY A 430 -4.65 1.47 -28.09
C GLY A 430 -3.25 2.05 -27.94
N ASP A 431 -3.19 3.28 -27.43
CA ASP A 431 -1.93 3.94 -27.08
C ASP A 431 -1.37 3.34 -25.78
N GLU A 432 -0.06 3.21 -25.73
CA GLU A 432 0.69 2.81 -24.55
C GLU A 432 0.38 3.71 -23.33
N LYS A 433 0.23 5.02 -23.55
CA LYS A 433 -0.14 5.96 -22.49
C LYS A 433 -1.50 5.66 -21.87
N ASP A 434 -2.49 5.27 -22.67
CA ASP A 434 -3.81 4.90 -22.17
C ASP A 434 -3.78 3.59 -21.40
N ILE A 435 -2.98 2.62 -21.84
CA ILE A 435 -2.81 1.35 -21.14
C ILE A 435 -2.12 1.57 -19.80
N ILE A 436 -1.07 2.40 -19.77
CA ILE A 436 -0.38 2.79 -18.52
C ILE A 436 -1.37 3.45 -17.56
N ARG A 437 -2.19 4.39 -18.05
CA ARG A 437 -3.23 5.03 -17.24
C ARG A 437 -4.24 4.01 -16.72
N ALA A 438 -4.67 3.06 -17.55
CA ALA A 438 -5.60 2.01 -17.16
C ALA A 438 -5.01 1.05 -16.11
N ILE A 439 -3.70 0.77 -16.14
CA ILE A 439 -3.02 0.02 -15.07
C ILE A 439 -3.11 0.80 -13.75
N GLY A 440 -2.85 2.11 -13.77
CA GLY A 440 -3.04 2.97 -12.59
C GLY A 440 -4.49 2.94 -12.07
N GLU A 441 -5.48 3.00 -12.95
CA GLU A 441 -6.90 2.91 -12.57
C GLU A 441 -7.25 1.52 -12.02
N ALA A 442 -6.70 0.44 -12.59
CA ALA A 442 -6.92 -0.92 -12.11
C ALA A 442 -6.37 -1.11 -10.69
N GLU A 443 -5.23 -0.48 -10.37
CA GLU A 443 -4.69 -0.45 -9.01
C GLU A 443 -5.57 0.37 -8.06
N ALA A 444 -6.09 1.52 -8.51
CA ALA A 444 -6.98 2.34 -7.69
C ALA A 444 -8.32 1.67 -7.38
N LYS A 445 -8.86 0.92 -8.35
CA LYS A 445 -10.03 0.04 -8.18
C LYS A 445 -9.73 -1.21 -7.34
N GLY A 446 -8.45 -1.42 -7.01
CA GLY A 446 -7.98 -2.47 -6.13
C GLY A 446 -7.90 -3.83 -6.79
N PHE A 447 -7.76 -3.91 -8.11
CA PHE A 447 -7.61 -5.17 -8.84
C PHE A 447 -6.18 -5.68 -8.85
N ILE A 448 -5.21 -4.77 -8.84
CA ILE A 448 -3.80 -5.09 -8.97
C ILE A 448 -2.98 -4.30 -7.95
N ILE A 449 -1.73 -4.73 -7.76
CA ILE A 449 -0.69 -3.98 -7.04
C ILE A 449 0.54 -3.94 -7.93
N GLU A 450 1.12 -2.75 -8.12
CA GLU A 450 2.43 -2.57 -8.72
C GLU A 450 3.49 -2.45 -7.62
N LEU A 451 4.50 -3.32 -7.64
CA LEU A 451 5.61 -3.37 -6.70
C LEU A 451 6.76 -2.45 -7.13
N GLN A 452 7.68 -2.16 -6.22
CA GLN A 452 8.83 -1.27 -6.46
C GLN A 452 9.76 -1.72 -7.61
N ASN A 453 9.80 -3.02 -7.90
CA ASN A 453 10.56 -3.59 -9.02
C ASN A 453 9.80 -3.58 -10.36
N GLY A 454 8.67 -2.89 -10.46
CA GLY A 454 7.83 -2.83 -11.66
C GLY A 454 7.01 -4.10 -11.91
N MET A 455 7.04 -5.07 -11.00
CA MET A 455 6.22 -6.28 -11.11
C MET A 455 4.79 -6.00 -10.65
N VAL A 456 3.82 -6.53 -11.38
CA VAL A 456 2.39 -6.38 -11.14
C VAL A 456 1.81 -7.74 -10.77
N LYS A 457 0.93 -7.75 -9.76
CA LYS A 457 0.13 -8.93 -9.37
C LYS A 457 -1.33 -8.58 -9.14
N LEU A 458 -2.19 -9.59 -9.17
CA LEU A 458 -3.58 -9.47 -8.76
C LEU A 458 -3.70 -9.36 -7.24
N THR A 459 -4.65 -8.55 -6.78
CA THR A 459 -5.17 -8.60 -5.41
C THR A 459 -6.18 -9.74 -5.26
N GLU A 460 -6.66 -10.00 -4.04
CA GLU A 460 -7.76 -10.94 -3.83
C GLU A 460 -9.02 -10.55 -4.61
N LEU A 461 -9.38 -9.25 -4.59
CA LEU A 461 -10.48 -8.72 -5.39
C LEU A 461 -10.22 -8.94 -6.89
N GLY A 462 -9.01 -8.62 -7.36
CA GLY A 462 -8.59 -8.83 -8.75
C GLY A 462 -8.71 -10.28 -9.20
N GLU A 463 -8.32 -11.26 -8.38
CA GLU A 463 -8.45 -12.68 -8.70
C GLU A 463 -9.92 -13.12 -8.84
N LYS A 464 -10.80 -12.62 -7.95
CA LYS A 464 -12.24 -12.90 -8.01
C LYS A 464 -12.88 -12.26 -9.24
N VAL A 465 -12.58 -11.00 -9.50
CA VAL A 465 -13.09 -10.28 -10.69
C VAL A 465 -12.56 -10.91 -11.98
N LYS A 466 -11.27 -11.28 -12.04
CA LYS A 466 -10.71 -12.06 -13.17
C LYS A 466 -11.46 -13.36 -13.39
N SER A 467 -11.74 -14.10 -12.32
CA SER A 467 -12.49 -15.36 -12.41
C SER A 467 -13.92 -15.15 -12.91
N ALA A 468 -14.57 -14.06 -12.52
CA ALA A 468 -15.89 -13.68 -13.02
C ALA A 468 -15.86 -13.39 -14.52
N ILE A 469 -14.93 -12.58 -15.01
CA ILE A 469 -14.86 -12.22 -16.45
C ILE A 469 -14.45 -13.41 -17.32
N GLU A 470 -13.59 -14.32 -16.83
CA GLU A 470 -13.19 -15.54 -17.52
C GLU A 470 -14.33 -16.55 -17.62
N SER A 471 -15.21 -16.59 -16.61
CA SER A 471 -16.41 -17.43 -16.59
C SER A 471 -17.60 -16.80 -17.35
N ALA A 472 -17.48 -15.54 -17.74
CA ALA A 472 -18.46 -14.80 -18.52
C ALA A 472 -18.14 -14.89 -20.03
N LYS A 473 -18.74 -14.01 -20.83
CA LYS A 473 -18.41 -13.90 -22.27
C LYS A 473 -17.27 -12.91 -22.48
N LEU A 474 -16.05 -13.32 -22.15
CA LEU A 474 -14.86 -12.45 -22.21
C LEU A 474 -14.70 -11.72 -23.56
N GLN A 475 -14.99 -12.39 -24.67
CA GLN A 475 -14.91 -11.78 -26.01
C GLN A 475 -15.95 -10.67 -26.25
N GLU A 476 -17.10 -10.72 -25.57
CA GLU A 476 -18.10 -9.64 -25.62
C GLU A 476 -17.75 -8.52 -24.63
N ILE A 477 -17.20 -8.88 -23.48
CA ILE A 477 -16.71 -7.94 -22.45
C ILE A 477 -15.65 -6.98 -23.00
N ILE A 478 -14.70 -7.47 -23.78
CA ILE A 478 -13.62 -6.63 -24.34
C ILE A 478 -14.07 -5.72 -25.50
N LYS A 479 -15.24 -5.99 -26.10
CA LYS A 479 -15.79 -5.21 -27.22
C LYS A 479 -16.55 -3.97 -26.77
N VAL A 480 -17.06 -3.98 -25.53
CA VAL A 480 -17.83 -2.86 -24.98
C VAL A 480 -16.93 -1.90 -24.22
N LYS A 481 -17.29 -0.62 -24.19
CA LYS A 481 -16.51 0.41 -23.48
C LYS A 481 -16.43 0.12 -21.97
N PHE A 482 -17.57 -0.24 -21.38
CA PHE A 482 -17.72 -0.63 -19.97
C PHE A 482 -18.42 -1.98 -19.90
N SER A 483 -17.83 -2.94 -19.20
CA SER A 483 -18.40 -4.28 -19.03
C SER A 483 -19.10 -4.46 -17.67
N LEU A 484 -18.78 -3.60 -16.71
CA LEU A 484 -19.49 -3.53 -15.44
C LEU A 484 -19.51 -2.08 -14.97
N THR A 485 -20.66 -1.61 -14.51
CA THR A 485 -20.82 -0.30 -13.89
C THR A 485 -21.55 -0.48 -12.55
N PRO A 486 -21.52 0.53 -11.65
CA PRO A 486 -22.28 0.47 -10.41
C PRO A 486 -23.77 0.20 -10.64
N THR A 487 -24.33 0.73 -11.74
CA THR A 487 -25.72 0.46 -12.15
C THR A 487 -25.94 -1.00 -12.52
N LEU A 488 -25.12 -1.58 -13.41
CA LEU A 488 -25.24 -2.99 -13.81
C LEU A 488 -25.12 -3.92 -12.60
N PHE A 489 -24.15 -3.64 -11.72
CA PHE A 489 -23.96 -4.41 -10.50
C PHE A 489 -25.15 -4.33 -9.55
N ASN A 490 -25.69 -3.13 -9.30
CA ASN A 490 -26.85 -2.97 -8.42
C ASN A 490 -28.10 -3.67 -8.96
N VAL A 491 -28.33 -3.67 -10.28
CA VAL A 491 -29.40 -4.46 -10.90
C VAL A 491 -29.19 -5.95 -10.63
N LEU A 492 -27.98 -6.46 -10.84
CA LEU A 492 -27.65 -7.86 -10.56
C LEU A 492 -27.82 -8.22 -9.07
N ARG A 493 -27.44 -7.32 -8.17
CA ARG A 493 -27.59 -7.48 -6.71
C ARG A 493 -29.07 -7.56 -6.30
N VAL A 494 -29.92 -6.68 -6.82
CA VAL A 494 -31.37 -6.72 -6.55
C VAL A 494 -32.00 -8.03 -7.01
N ILE A 495 -31.57 -8.55 -8.17
CA ILE A 495 -32.02 -9.88 -8.65
C ILE A 495 -31.63 -10.97 -7.65
N LYS A 496 -30.40 -10.94 -7.13
CA LYS A 496 -29.92 -11.91 -6.14
C LYS A 496 -30.65 -11.81 -4.80
N GLU A 497 -30.85 -10.60 -4.28
CA GLU A 497 -31.55 -10.35 -3.02
C GLU A 497 -33.04 -10.76 -3.09
N ASN A 498 -33.63 -10.75 -4.28
CA ASN A 498 -35.03 -11.11 -4.53
C ASN A 498 -35.17 -12.39 -5.38
N ILE A 499 -34.22 -13.32 -5.26
CA ILE A 499 -34.10 -14.46 -6.20
C ILE A 499 -35.36 -15.34 -6.24
N GLU A 500 -36.11 -15.46 -5.14
CA GLU A 500 -37.36 -16.22 -5.11
C GLU A 500 -38.43 -15.61 -6.03
N THR A 501 -38.59 -14.28 -5.98
CA THR A 501 -39.50 -13.53 -6.85
C THR A 501 -39.06 -13.67 -8.31
N PHE A 502 -37.77 -13.52 -8.59
CA PHE A 502 -37.23 -13.68 -9.94
C PHE A 502 -37.38 -15.11 -10.48
N ASN A 503 -37.17 -16.13 -9.65
CA ASN A 503 -37.39 -17.53 -10.02
C ASN A 503 -38.85 -17.80 -10.42
N ARG A 504 -39.82 -17.15 -9.76
CA ARG A 504 -41.23 -17.21 -10.17
C ARG A 504 -41.46 -16.54 -11.52
N ILE A 505 -40.99 -15.30 -11.68
CA ILE A 505 -41.08 -14.56 -12.94
C ILE A 505 -40.50 -15.38 -14.10
N TRP A 506 -39.31 -15.97 -13.93
CA TRP A 506 -38.64 -16.77 -14.97
C TRP A 506 -39.32 -18.10 -15.29
N LYS A 507 -40.03 -18.70 -14.33
CA LYS A 507 -40.87 -19.90 -14.55
C LYS A 507 -42.15 -19.53 -15.30
N GLU A 508 -42.87 -18.51 -14.84
CA GLU A 508 -44.21 -18.14 -15.32
C GLU A 508 -44.19 -17.46 -16.70
N LYS A 509 -43.08 -16.80 -17.09
CA LYS A 509 -42.89 -16.19 -18.43
C LYS A 509 -42.98 -17.19 -19.60
N GLY A 510 -43.02 -18.50 -19.31
CA GLY A 510 -43.22 -19.58 -20.29
C GLY A 510 -44.60 -20.24 -20.27
N GLU A 511 -45.45 -20.01 -19.26
CA GLU A 511 -46.62 -20.88 -19.00
C GLU A 511 -47.95 -20.12 -18.77
N ALA A 512 -47.97 -18.82 -18.45
CA ALA A 512 -49.22 -18.11 -18.16
C ALA A 512 -49.25 -16.68 -18.75
N ARG A 513 -50.32 -16.37 -19.51
CA ARG A 513 -50.59 -15.05 -20.12
C ARG A 513 -50.99 -13.94 -19.13
N ASP A 514 -51.20 -14.26 -17.85
CA ASP A 514 -51.82 -13.35 -16.86
C ASP A 514 -50.90 -12.93 -15.68
N TYR A 515 -49.61 -13.28 -15.69
CA TYR A 515 -48.69 -12.83 -14.63
C TYR A 515 -48.20 -11.40 -14.89
N LYS A 516 -48.64 -10.44 -14.06
CA LYS A 516 -48.51 -8.99 -14.29
C LYS A 516 -47.23 -8.33 -13.75
N ILE A 517 -46.32 -9.08 -13.11
CA ILE A 517 -45.11 -8.50 -12.52
C ILE A 517 -43.91 -8.81 -13.41
N GLU A 518 -43.32 -7.79 -14.01
CA GLU A 518 -42.10 -7.92 -14.81
C GLU A 518 -40.83 -7.76 -13.96
N GLU A 519 -39.69 -8.21 -14.48
CA GLU A 519 -38.36 -8.01 -13.87
C GLU A 519 -38.12 -6.53 -13.53
N VAL A 520 -38.58 -5.63 -14.40
CA VAL A 520 -38.40 -4.19 -14.26
C VAL A 520 -39.19 -3.63 -13.07
N ASP A 521 -40.39 -4.13 -12.82
CA ASP A 521 -41.24 -3.68 -11.72
C ASP A 521 -40.61 -3.98 -10.36
N VAL A 522 -39.93 -5.13 -10.24
CA VAL A 522 -39.22 -5.49 -9.01
C VAL A 522 -38.01 -4.58 -8.83
N ILE A 523 -37.17 -4.41 -9.86
CA ILE A 523 -35.94 -3.60 -9.77
C ILE A 523 -36.26 -2.14 -9.43
N LYS A 524 -37.30 -1.57 -10.04
CA LYS A 524 -37.72 -0.19 -9.83
C LYS A 524 -38.17 0.11 -8.40
N LYS A 525 -38.61 -0.91 -7.64
CA LYS A 525 -38.94 -0.76 -6.20
C LYS A 525 -37.70 -0.59 -5.32
N HIS A 526 -36.55 -1.05 -5.78
CA HIS A 526 -35.31 -1.05 -5.01
C HIS A 526 -34.27 -0.04 -5.50
N LEU A 527 -34.32 0.37 -6.78
CA LEU A 527 -33.36 1.29 -7.38
C LEU A 527 -34.05 2.53 -7.93
N SER A 528 -33.45 3.69 -7.70
CA SER A 528 -33.86 4.97 -8.29
C SER A 528 -33.34 5.08 -9.74
N LEU A 529 -33.88 4.24 -10.63
CA LEU A 529 -33.56 4.20 -12.06
C LEU A 529 -34.83 4.31 -12.90
N SER A 530 -34.68 4.82 -14.13
CA SER A 530 -35.75 4.79 -15.11
C SER A 530 -35.99 3.35 -15.62
N GLU A 531 -37.20 3.09 -16.12
CA GLU A 531 -37.55 1.80 -16.72
C GLU A 531 -36.66 1.46 -17.93
N GLU A 532 -36.31 2.47 -18.74
CA GLU A 532 -35.44 2.32 -19.89
C GLU A 532 -34.03 1.88 -19.48
N GLU A 533 -33.48 2.50 -18.44
CA GLU A 533 -32.15 2.16 -17.92
C GLU A 533 -32.10 0.75 -17.32
N ILE A 534 -33.17 0.32 -16.63
CA ILE A 534 -33.29 -1.05 -16.13
C ILE A 534 -33.31 -2.05 -17.29
N LYS A 535 -34.09 -1.79 -18.36
CA LYS A 535 -34.14 -2.65 -19.54
C LYS A 535 -32.79 -2.74 -20.26
N LYS A 536 -32.08 -1.61 -20.40
CA LYS A 536 -30.70 -1.58 -20.94
C LYS A 536 -29.76 -2.41 -20.07
N ALA A 537 -29.81 -2.24 -18.74
CA ALA A 537 -28.97 -2.97 -17.81
C ALA A 537 -29.18 -4.49 -17.88
N LEU A 538 -30.44 -4.95 -17.89
CA LEU A 538 -30.77 -6.37 -18.04
C LEU A 538 -30.27 -6.94 -19.37
N THR A 539 -30.43 -6.19 -20.46
CA THR A 539 -29.95 -6.59 -21.79
C THR A 539 -28.43 -6.74 -21.79
N MET A 540 -27.73 -5.77 -21.21
CA MET A 540 -26.27 -5.76 -21.14
C MET A 540 -25.73 -6.88 -20.25
N LEU A 541 -26.30 -7.10 -19.06
CA LEU A 541 -25.91 -8.21 -18.17
C LEU A 541 -26.02 -9.58 -18.87
N ARG A 542 -27.04 -9.78 -19.71
CA ARG A 542 -27.22 -11.01 -20.51
C ARG A 542 -26.24 -11.11 -21.67
N ALA A 543 -26.02 -10.01 -22.37
CA ALA A 543 -25.06 -9.94 -23.47
C ALA A 543 -23.64 -10.29 -23.01
N LEU A 544 -23.25 -9.80 -21.83
CA LEU A 544 -21.93 -10.01 -21.23
C LEU A 544 -21.79 -11.35 -20.49
N GLY A 545 -22.90 -12.04 -20.21
CA GLY A 545 -22.89 -13.36 -19.60
C GLY A 545 -22.88 -13.36 -18.07
N PHE A 546 -23.20 -12.24 -17.42
CA PHE A 546 -23.44 -12.18 -15.96
C PHE A 546 -24.86 -12.61 -15.58
N LEU A 547 -25.81 -12.51 -16.51
CA LEU A 547 -27.19 -12.96 -16.35
C LEU A 547 -27.55 -13.95 -17.48
N GLY A 548 -28.22 -15.04 -17.13
CA GLY A 548 -28.80 -15.98 -18.08
C GLY A 548 -30.18 -15.53 -18.54
N SER A 549 -30.86 -16.39 -19.31
CA SER A 549 -32.27 -16.17 -19.65
C SER A 549 -33.20 -16.35 -18.45
N LYS A 550 -32.86 -17.27 -17.53
CA LYS A 550 -33.69 -17.68 -16.38
C LYS A 550 -32.90 -17.90 -15.08
N SER A 551 -31.70 -17.35 -14.97
CA SER A 551 -30.85 -17.52 -13.78
C SER A 551 -29.74 -16.47 -13.74
N ILE A 552 -29.16 -16.25 -12.56
CA ILE A 552 -27.85 -15.62 -12.43
C ILE A 552 -26.79 -16.64 -12.86
N THR A 553 -25.86 -16.27 -13.74
CA THR A 553 -24.78 -17.17 -14.18
C THR A 553 -23.73 -17.34 -13.09
N GLU A 554 -22.81 -18.27 -13.26
CA GLU A 554 -21.70 -18.42 -12.31
C GLU A 554 -20.83 -17.16 -12.24
N ALA A 555 -20.51 -16.55 -13.39
CA ALA A 555 -19.86 -15.25 -13.43
C ALA A 555 -20.61 -14.17 -12.64
N GLY A 556 -21.95 -14.14 -12.76
CA GLY A 556 -22.80 -13.22 -12.02
C GLY A 556 -22.77 -13.44 -10.51
N LYS A 557 -22.65 -14.69 -10.05
CA LYS A 557 -22.48 -14.98 -8.61
C LYS A 557 -21.10 -14.57 -8.12
N ILE A 558 -20.04 -14.96 -8.83
CA ILE A 558 -18.65 -14.63 -8.47
C ILE A 558 -18.47 -13.12 -8.34
N ILE A 559 -19.02 -12.33 -9.27
CA ILE A 559 -18.89 -10.86 -9.19
C ILE A 559 -19.67 -10.26 -8.01
N LEU A 560 -20.84 -10.81 -7.66
CA LEU A 560 -21.58 -10.38 -6.48
C LEU A 560 -20.80 -10.72 -5.20
N ASP A 561 -20.27 -11.93 -5.11
CA ASP A 561 -19.48 -12.39 -3.95
C ASP A 561 -18.19 -11.57 -3.80
N ALA A 562 -17.57 -11.16 -4.92
CA ALA A 562 -16.35 -10.34 -4.91
C ALA A 562 -16.53 -8.98 -4.22
N TYR A 563 -17.74 -8.41 -4.28
CA TYR A 563 -18.07 -7.08 -3.75
C TYR A 563 -19.07 -7.11 -2.58
N SER A 564 -19.32 -8.30 -2.01
CA SER A 564 -20.12 -8.47 -0.80
C SER A 564 -19.28 -8.49 0.49
N LEU A 565 -17.97 -8.21 0.37
CA LEU A 565 -16.99 -8.20 1.47
C LEU A 565 -16.86 -6.83 2.13
#